data_AF-A0A2N4X6T5-F1
#
_entry.id   AF-A0A2N4X6T5-F1
#
_cell.length_a   1.000
_cell.length_b   1.000
_cell.length_c   1.000
_cell.angle_alpha   90.00
_cell.angle_beta   90.00
_cell.angle_gamma   90.00
#
_symmetry.space_group_name_H-M   'P 1'
#
loop_
_entity.id
_entity.type
_entity.pdbx_description
1 polymer ?
#
loop_
_entity_poly.entity_id
_entity_poly.type
_entity_poly.pdbx_seq_one_letter_code
_entity_poly.pdbx_strand_id
1 'polypeptide(L)'
;MIEGEKYIEDVKAYFNYLITEFGFRILNIKIRGNAFYDLQYSDSNRIVSISYENIENYLQVIIFTLKNGELPDYDDKSKTLHLNRLNAQVKSSIDRDEIGLNNEYFVKFNPKTEIEKQLLKSAKELRLCLKHFNDMQ
;
A
#
# COMPACT_ATOMS: atom_id res chain seq x y z
N MET A 1 -12.79 16.09 1.52
CA MET A 1 -12.58 15.44 0.22
C MET A 1 -11.27 15.95 -0.36
N ILE A 2 -10.51 15.07 -0.99
CA ILE A 2 -9.24 15.37 -1.65
C ILE A 2 -9.44 15.30 -3.18
N GLU A 3 -8.70 16.12 -3.92
CA GLU A 3 -8.68 16.05 -5.39
C GLU A 3 -7.91 14.82 -5.86
N GLY A 4 -8.35 14.22 -6.97
CA GLY A 4 -7.77 12.98 -7.48
C GLY A 4 -6.27 13.11 -7.77
N GLU A 5 -5.85 14.19 -8.42
CA GLU A 5 -4.44 14.42 -8.75
C GLU A 5 -3.58 14.55 -7.49
N LYS A 6 -4.05 15.35 -6.52
CA LYS A 6 -3.38 15.50 -5.22
C LYS A 6 -3.26 14.17 -4.47
N TYR A 7 -4.31 13.35 -4.47
CA TYR A 7 -4.26 12.00 -3.91
C TYR A 7 -3.18 11.15 -4.57
N ILE A 8 -3.11 11.15 -5.91
CA ILE A 8 -2.11 10.37 -6.64
C ILE A 8 -0.68 10.84 -6.32
N GLU A 9 -0.46 12.14 -6.19
CA GLU A 9 0.84 12.69 -5.75
C GLU A 9 1.20 12.25 -4.33
N ASP A 10 0.24 12.29 -3.41
CA ASP A 10 0.46 11.83 -2.04
C ASP A 10 0.79 10.35 -1.99
N VAL A 11 0.04 9.49 -2.69
CA VAL A 11 0.36 8.05 -2.76
C VAL A 11 1.77 7.84 -3.33
N LYS A 12 2.16 8.55 -4.40
CA LYS A 12 3.52 8.47 -4.94
C LYS A 12 4.57 8.84 -3.90
N ALA A 13 4.34 9.89 -3.11
CA ALA A 13 5.27 10.32 -2.07
C ALA A 13 5.38 9.31 -0.92
N TYR A 14 4.25 8.90 -0.33
CA TYR A 14 4.22 8.00 0.81
C TYR A 14 4.68 6.57 0.46
N PHE A 15 4.40 6.09 -0.75
CA PHE A 15 4.68 4.72 -1.18
C PHE A 15 5.89 4.60 -2.11
N ASN A 16 6.71 5.65 -2.25
CA ASN A 16 7.90 5.63 -3.14
C ASN A 16 8.88 4.48 -2.86
N TYR A 17 8.90 3.98 -1.61
CA TYR A 17 9.73 2.83 -1.23
C TYR A 17 9.39 1.57 -2.04
N LEU A 18 8.16 1.42 -2.56
CA LEU A 18 7.81 0.31 -3.43
C LEU A 18 8.74 0.25 -4.65
N ILE A 19 9.08 1.40 -5.21
CA ILE A 19 10.02 1.50 -6.33
C ILE A 19 11.46 1.40 -5.82
N THR A 20 11.83 2.21 -4.81
CA THR A 20 13.25 2.37 -4.44
C THR A 20 13.83 1.23 -3.62
N GLU A 21 13.01 0.49 -2.88
CA GLU A 21 13.44 -0.62 -2.02
C GLU A 21 12.98 -1.99 -2.54
N PHE A 22 11.79 -2.08 -3.15
CA PHE A 22 11.18 -3.35 -3.52
C PHE A 22 11.12 -3.60 -5.04
N GLY A 23 11.62 -2.68 -5.87
CA GLY A 23 11.72 -2.87 -7.31
C GLY A 23 10.40 -2.87 -8.08
N PHE A 24 9.30 -2.41 -7.45
CA PHE A 24 8.03 -2.23 -8.14
C PHE A 24 8.11 -1.09 -9.16
N ARG A 25 7.14 -1.04 -10.07
CA ARG A 25 6.93 0.04 -11.03
C ARG A 25 5.47 0.48 -10.97
N ILE A 26 5.19 1.73 -11.34
CA ILE A 26 3.81 2.19 -11.50
C ILE A 26 3.20 1.40 -12.67
N LEU A 27 2.09 0.73 -12.41
CA LEU A 27 1.34 -0.05 -13.39
C LEU A 27 0.18 0.76 -13.96
N ASN A 28 -0.61 1.41 -13.10
CA ASN A 28 -1.85 2.05 -13.50
C ASN A 28 -2.24 3.18 -12.54
N ILE A 29 -2.90 4.21 -13.09
CA ILE A 29 -3.53 5.31 -12.34
C ILE A 29 -5.00 5.36 -12.79
N LYS A 30 -5.92 5.39 -11.83
CA LYS A 30 -7.36 5.52 -12.09
C LYS A 30 -7.94 6.64 -11.24
N ILE A 31 -8.56 7.62 -11.89
CA ILE A 31 -9.34 8.69 -11.25
C ILE A 31 -10.74 8.64 -11.85
N ARG A 32 -11.76 8.45 -11.01
CA ARG A 32 -13.17 8.43 -11.43
C ARG A 32 -13.93 9.58 -10.79
N GLY A 33 -13.94 10.70 -11.50
CA GLY A 33 -14.55 11.94 -11.02
C GLY A 33 -13.94 12.34 -9.68
N ASN A 34 -14.80 12.63 -8.70
CA ASN A 34 -14.41 12.92 -7.33
C ASN A 34 -14.71 11.76 -6.36
N ALA A 35 -15.07 10.58 -6.86
CA ALA A 35 -15.58 9.48 -6.04
C ALA A 35 -14.52 8.42 -5.70
N PHE A 36 -13.68 8.05 -6.66
CA PHE A 36 -12.75 6.92 -6.50
C PHE A 36 -11.41 7.19 -7.18
N TYR A 37 -10.33 6.91 -6.46
CA TYR A 37 -8.95 7.02 -6.93
C TYR A 37 -8.18 5.73 -6.65
N ASP A 38 -7.31 5.30 -7.55
CA ASP A 38 -6.47 4.12 -7.36
C ASP A 38 -5.12 4.31 -8.06
N LEU A 39 -4.05 3.93 -7.36
CA LEU A 39 -2.70 3.83 -7.90
C LEU A 39 -2.17 2.42 -7.67
N GLN A 40 -1.77 1.78 -8.76
CA GLN A 40 -1.26 0.43 -8.74
C GLN A 40 0.23 0.41 -9.04
N TYR A 41 0.94 -0.40 -8.27
CA TYR A 41 2.34 -0.75 -8.47
C TYR A 41 2.45 -2.24 -8.78
N SER A 42 3.39 -2.64 -9.63
CA SER A 42 3.64 -4.05 -9.91
C SER A 42 5.13 -4.42 -9.89
N ASP A 43 5.39 -5.67 -9.53
CA ASP A 43 6.63 -6.38 -9.83
C ASP A 43 6.30 -7.63 -10.68
N SER A 44 7.21 -8.60 -10.81
CA SER A 44 6.98 -9.81 -11.60
C SER A 44 5.92 -10.74 -11.01
N ASN A 45 5.64 -10.65 -9.71
CA ASN A 45 4.87 -11.62 -8.94
C ASN A 45 3.68 -11.00 -8.20
N ARG A 46 3.59 -9.67 -8.13
CA ARG A 46 2.64 -8.96 -7.26
C ARG A 46 2.15 -7.66 -7.89
N ILE A 47 0.93 -7.30 -7.53
CA ILE A 47 0.38 -5.94 -7.71
C ILE A 47 -0.02 -5.40 -6.34
N VAL A 48 0.39 -4.17 -6.02
CA VAL A 48 -0.10 -3.41 -4.87
C VAL A 48 -1.06 -2.34 -5.40
N SER A 49 -2.32 -2.37 -4.96
CA SER A 49 -3.32 -1.33 -5.21
C SER A 49 -3.52 -0.50 -3.94
N ILE A 50 -3.46 0.82 -4.11
CA ILE A 50 -3.76 1.82 -3.07
C ILE A 50 -4.96 2.61 -3.56
N SER A 51 -6.14 2.16 -3.15
CA SER A 51 -7.43 2.69 -3.59
C SER A 51 -8.10 3.52 -2.49
N TYR A 52 -8.82 4.55 -2.90
CA TYR A 52 -9.50 5.46 -2.00
C TYR A 52 -10.87 5.87 -2.54
N GLU A 53 -11.89 5.60 -1.73
CA GLU A 53 -13.25 6.08 -1.94
C GLU A 53 -13.43 7.42 -1.23
N ASN A 54 -13.43 8.51 -2.00
CA ASN A 54 -13.32 9.87 -1.50
C ASN A 54 -14.60 10.39 -0.82
N ILE A 55 -15.76 9.86 -1.21
CA ILE A 55 -17.04 10.21 -0.58
C ILE A 55 -17.12 9.56 0.81
N GLU A 56 -16.77 8.27 0.90
CA GLU A 56 -16.80 7.48 2.13
C GLU A 56 -15.56 7.68 3.02
N ASN A 57 -14.56 8.41 2.54
CA ASN A 57 -13.25 8.58 3.20
C ASN A 57 -12.60 7.25 3.60
N TYR A 58 -12.64 6.28 2.67
CA TYR A 58 -12.19 4.92 2.89
C TYR A 58 -10.96 4.59 2.04
N LEU A 59 -9.81 4.43 2.71
CA LEU A 59 -8.56 3.95 2.11
C LEU A 59 -8.45 2.43 2.21
N GLN A 60 -8.07 1.79 1.10
CA GLN A 60 -7.82 0.37 1.03
C GLN A 60 -6.48 0.09 0.33
N VAL A 61 -5.69 -0.81 0.94
CA VAL A 61 -4.44 -1.30 0.36
C VAL A 61 -4.52 -2.81 0.22
N ILE A 62 -4.35 -3.31 -1.00
CA ILE A 62 -4.42 -4.74 -1.33
C ILE A 62 -3.16 -5.15 -2.07
N ILE A 63 -2.60 -6.30 -1.72
CA ILE A 63 -1.57 -6.98 -2.49
C ILE A 63 -2.19 -8.18 -3.19
N PHE A 64 -2.13 -8.18 -4.52
CA PHE A 64 -2.50 -9.30 -5.36
C PHE A 64 -1.26 -10.12 -5.68
N THR A 65 -1.27 -11.42 -5.40
CA THR A 65 -0.21 -12.34 -5.83
C THR A 65 -0.56 -12.89 -7.20
N LEU A 66 0.28 -12.59 -8.19
CA LEU A 66 0.08 -12.99 -9.58
C LEU A 66 0.30 -14.50 -9.75
N LYS A 67 -0.47 -15.10 -10.65
CA LYS A 67 -0.29 -16.48 -11.10
C LYS A 67 0.13 -16.44 -12.56
N ASN A 68 1.36 -16.88 -12.85
CA ASN A 68 1.95 -16.79 -14.19
C ASN A 68 1.94 -15.36 -14.79
N GLY A 69 2.12 -14.35 -13.95
CA GLY A 69 2.08 -12.94 -14.36
C GLY A 69 0.67 -12.35 -14.53
N GLU A 70 -0.39 -13.14 -14.32
CA GLU A 70 -1.77 -12.69 -14.42
C GLU A 70 -2.39 -12.42 -13.04
N LEU A 71 -3.31 -11.46 -13.01
CA LEU A 71 -4.11 -11.17 -11.82
C LEU A 71 -4.93 -12.43 -11.45
N PRO A 72 -4.92 -12.83 -10.17
CA PRO A 72 -5.74 -13.93 -9.70
C PRO A 72 -7.23 -13.54 -9.75
N ASP A 73 -8.11 -14.53 -9.58
CA ASP A 73 -9.50 -14.25 -9.25
C ASP A 73 -9.54 -13.39 -7.97
N TYR A 74 -10.28 -12.28 -8.02
CA TYR A 74 -10.39 -11.34 -6.90
C TYR A 74 -10.93 -12.05 -5.65
N ASP A 75 -11.82 -13.03 -5.81
CA ASP A 75 -12.43 -13.79 -4.73
C ASP A 75 -11.48 -14.83 -4.11
N ASP A 76 -10.33 -15.11 -4.74
CA ASP A 76 -9.29 -15.95 -4.16
C ASP A 76 -8.57 -15.20 -3.03
N LYS A 77 -9.10 -15.33 -1.82
CA LYS A 77 -8.54 -14.73 -0.60
C LYS A 77 -7.11 -15.17 -0.28
N SER A 78 -6.62 -16.26 -0.87
CA SER A 78 -5.22 -16.68 -0.72
C SER A 78 -4.28 -15.86 -1.59
N LYS A 79 -4.81 -15.16 -2.61
CA LYS A 79 -4.07 -14.32 -3.56
C LYS A 79 -4.45 -12.84 -3.51
N THR A 80 -5.58 -12.51 -2.88
CA THR A 80 -6.04 -11.14 -2.61
C THR A 80 -5.84 -10.80 -1.14
N LEU A 81 -4.71 -10.15 -0.83
CA LEU A 81 -4.25 -9.95 0.54
C LEU A 81 -4.47 -8.49 0.97
N HIS A 82 -5.48 -8.26 1.82
CA HIS A 82 -5.73 -6.93 2.38
C HIS A 82 -4.68 -6.59 3.45
N LEU A 83 -4.13 -5.37 3.39
CA LEU A 83 -3.06 -4.93 4.28
C LEU A 83 -3.42 -5.06 5.76
N ASN A 84 -4.67 -4.77 6.15
CA ASN A 84 -5.11 -4.87 7.54
C ASN A 84 -4.97 -6.30 8.10
N ARG A 85 -5.24 -7.32 7.28
CA ARG A 85 -5.09 -8.73 7.66
C ARG A 85 -3.63 -9.14 7.66
N LEU A 86 -2.87 -8.75 6.64
CA LEU A 86 -1.43 -9.04 6.58
C LEU A 86 -0.68 -8.42 7.76
N ASN A 87 -0.93 -7.15 8.06
CA ASN A 87 -0.31 -6.46 9.19
C ASN A 87 -0.60 -7.17 10.51
N ALA A 88 -1.82 -7.73 10.69
CA ALA A 88 -2.15 -8.51 11.88
C ALA A 88 -1.33 -9.82 11.98
N GLN A 89 -0.97 -10.44 10.86
CA GLN A 89 -0.17 -11.67 10.82
C GLN A 89 1.31 -11.43 11.13
N VAL A 90 1.91 -10.36 10.60
CA VAL A 90 3.34 -10.06 10.83
C VAL A 90 3.61 -9.27 12.10
N LYS A 91 2.60 -8.67 12.74
CA LYS A 91 2.83 -7.79 13.90
C LYS A 91 3.58 -8.46 15.05
N SER A 92 3.41 -9.76 15.25
CA SER A 92 4.10 -10.51 16.30
C SER A 92 5.54 -10.90 15.96
N SER A 93 5.92 -10.88 14.68
CA SER A 93 7.26 -11.26 14.21
C SER A 93 8.19 -10.06 14.01
N ILE A 94 7.65 -8.85 13.91
CA ILE A 94 8.42 -7.62 13.73
C ILE A 94 9.08 -7.22 15.06
N ASP A 95 10.39 -7.02 15.04
CA ASP A 95 11.11 -6.58 16.24
C ASP A 95 11.04 -5.04 16.45
N ARG A 96 11.52 -4.58 17.61
CA ARG A 96 11.48 -3.14 17.95
C ARG A 96 12.41 -2.29 17.10
N ASP A 97 13.54 -2.84 16.67
CA ASP A 97 14.54 -2.11 15.90
C ASP A 97 14.04 -1.89 14.47
N GLU A 98 13.37 -2.88 13.88
CA GLU A 98 12.67 -2.76 12.60
C GLU A 98 11.57 -1.70 12.64
N ILE A 99 10.79 -1.65 13.72
CA ILE A 99 9.79 -0.59 13.94
C ILE A 99 10.49 0.78 14.03
N GLY A 100 11.63 0.86 14.71
CA GLY A 100 12.46 2.06 14.82
C GLY A 100 12.92 2.57 13.45
N LEU A 101 13.59 1.71 12.68
CA LEU A 101 14.07 2.01 11.32
C LEU A 101 12.93 2.36 10.37
N ASN A 102 11.76 1.75 10.55
CA ASN A 102 10.59 2.11 9.76
C ASN A 102 10.08 3.50 10.13
N ASN A 103 9.97 3.83 11.41
CA ASN A 103 9.56 5.17 11.82
C ASN A 103 10.54 6.24 11.36
N GLU A 104 11.84 5.97 11.40
CA GLU A 104 12.88 6.87 10.93
C GLU A 104 12.75 7.16 9.43
N TYR A 105 12.51 6.13 8.59
CA TYR A 105 12.27 6.32 7.16
C TYR A 105 11.15 7.33 6.86
N PHE A 106 10.11 7.32 7.70
CA PHE A 106 8.94 8.16 7.54
C PHE A 106 8.97 9.47 8.37
N VAL A 107 10.04 9.78 9.09
CA VAL A 107 10.12 10.96 9.98
C VAL A 107 9.93 12.29 9.24
N LYS A 108 10.29 12.32 7.96
CA LYS A 108 10.15 13.49 7.08
C LYS A 108 8.70 13.85 6.72
N PHE A 109 7.75 12.94 6.93
CA PHE A 109 6.35 13.18 6.59
C PHE A 109 5.60 13.80 7.78
N ASN A 110 4.90 14.90 7.51
CA ASN A 110 4.10 15.62 8.51
C ASN A 110 2.64 15.71 8.05
N PRO A 111 1.81 14.66 8.25
CA PRO A 111 0.46 14.60 7.72
C PRO A 111 -0.44 15.63 8.43
N LYS A 112 -1.18 16.42 7.65
CA LYS A 112 -2.06 17.50 8.15
C LYS A 112 -3.53 17.13 8.09
N THR A 113 -3.89 16.25 7.15
CA THR A 113 -5.26 15.81 6.88
C THR A 113 -5.46 14.36 7.32
N GLU A 114 -6.73 13.95 7.48
CA GLU A 114 -7.05 12.57 7.84
C GLU A 114 -6.59 11.56 6.78
N ILE A 115 -6.72 11.89 5.49
CA ILE A 115 -6.24 11.03 4.42
C ILE A 115 -4.70 10.89 4.43
N GLU A 116 -3.96 11.97 4.67
CA GLU A 116 -2.50 11.88 4.81
C GLU A 116 -2.09 11.02 6.02
N LYS A 117 -2.83 11.08 7.12
CA LYS A 117 -2.60 10.21 8.29
C LYS A 117 -2.88 8.74 7.94
N GLN A 118 -3.97 8.46 7.21
CA GLN A 118 -4.28 7.11 6.73
C GLN A 118 -3.20 6.59 5.78
N LEU A 119 -2.76 7.40 4.81
CA LEU A 119 -1.69 7.07 3.87
C LEU A 119 -0.37 6.79 4.61
N LEU A 120 0.04 7.65 5.54
CA LEU A 120 1.24 7.44 6.34
C LEU A 120 1.18 6.12 7.12
N LYS A 121 0.05 5.84 7.77
CA LYS A 121 -0.15 4.61 8.52
C LYS A 121 -0.05 3.39 7.60
N SER A 122 -0.80 3.36 6.51
CA SER A 122 -0.79 2.24 5.57
C SER A 122 0.57 2.07 4.88
N ALA A 123 1.27 3.16 4.58
CA ALA A 123 2.63 3.10 4.03
C ALA A 123 3.62 2.46 5.01
N LYS A 124 3.56 2.83 6.29
CA LYS A 124 4.38 2.21 7.35
C LYS A 124 4.09 0.71 7.50
N GLU A 125 2.82 0.34 7.57
CA GLU A 125 2.37 -1.05 7.73
C GLU A 125 2.79 -1.89 6.53
N LEU A 126 2.54 -1.41 5.30
CA LEU A 126 2.88 -2.13 4.08
C LEU A 126 4.40 -2.33 3.94
N ARG A 127 5.22 -1.32 4.25
CA ARG A 127 6.67 -1.44 4.17
C ARG A 127 7.20 -2.58 5.05
N LEU A 128 6.67 -2.72 6.27
CA LEU A 128 7.01 -3.82 7.16
C LEU A 128 6.47 -5.15 6.63
N CYS A 129 5.20 -5.20 6.21
CA CYS A 129 4.60 -6.43 5.66
C CYS A 129 5.38 -6.96 4.46
N LEU A 130 5.89 -6.08 3.59
CA LEU A 130 6.64 -6.49 2.40
C LEU A 130 8.02 -7.06 2.74
N LYS A 131 8.65 -6.63 3.85
CA LYS A 131 9.93 -7.20 4.32
C LYS A 131 9.78 -8.64 4.79
N HIS A 132 8.69 -8.96 5.45
CA HIS A 132 8.38 -10.31 5.93
C HIS A 132 7.47 -11.10 4.97
N PHE A 133 7.27 -10.63 3.74
CA PHE A 133 6.26 -11.19 2.84
C PHE A 133 6.54 -12.65 2.49
N ASN A 134 7.81 -13.01 2.32
CA ASN A 134 8.23 -14.37 2.00
C ASN A 134 8.12 -15.33 3.20
N ASP A 135 8.21 -14.82 4.42
CA ASP A 135 8.10 -15.63 5.64
C ASP A 135 6.63 -16.00 5.95
N MET A 136 5.67 -15.39 5.25
CA MET A 136 4.24 -15.64 5.38
C MET A 136 3.68 -16.68 4.39
N GLN A 137 4.46 -17.10 3.37
CA GLN A 137 4.04 -18.07 2.34
C GLN A 137 4.50 -19.48 2.67
#